data_AF-A0AAP0F3J0-F1
#
_entry.id   AF-A0AAP0F3J0-F1
#
_cell.length_a   1.000
_cell.length_b   1.000
_cell.length_c   1.000
_cell.angle_alpha   90.00
_cell.angle_beta   90.00
_cell.angle_gamma   90.00
#
_symmetry.space_group_name_H-M   'P 1'
#
loop_
_entity.id
_entity.type
_entity.pdbx_description
1 polymer ?
#
loop_
_entity_poly.entity_id
_entity_poly.type
_entity_poly.pdbx_seq_one_letter_code
_entity_poly.pdbx_strand_id
1 'polypeptide(L)'
;MSALLLNHKGLRPREVSAMRDCVETMGDSVDELRRSIGEMGHLRSSNIAMQMSDIETWVSAALTEEDTCMDGFAEEGVVGALKSAVRERIVNVAHLTSNALALVNHLASLEHVFP
;
A
#
# COMPACT_ATOMS: atom_id res chain seq x y z
N MET A 1 15.10 4.55 -9.63
CA MET A 1 14.09 3.53 -10.03
C MET A 1 13.67 3.64 -11.50
N SER A 2 14.37 4.43 -12.33
CA SER A 2 13.99 4.69 -13.73
C SER A 2 14.46 3.62 -14.74
N ALA A 3 15.26 2.64 -14.32
CA ALA A 3 15.85 1.65 -15.22
C ALA A 3 14.97 0.40 -15.46
N LEU A 4 13.94 0.17 -14.64
CA LEU A 4 13.05 -0.99 -14.85
C LEU A 4 12.01 -0.77 -15.96
N LEU A 5 11.78 0.48 -16.38
CA LEU A 5 10.74 0.84 -17.35
C LEU A 5 11.25 0.96 -18.81
N LEU A 6 12.56 0.83 -19.05
CA LEU A 6 13.15 1.20 -20.35
C LEU A 6 13.28 0.06 -21.37
N ASN A 7 12.72 -1.13 -21.10
CA ASN A 7 12.92 -2.29 -21.98
C ASN A 7 11.61 -2.89 -22.52
N HIS A 8 10.68 -2.06 -23.00
CA HIS A 8 9.43 -2.54 -23.61
C HIS A 8 9.31 -2.22 -25.09
N LYS A 9 9.93 -3.09 -25.91
CA LYS A 9 9.35 -3.45 -27.20
C LYS A 9 8.21 -4.45 -26.92
N GLY A 10 7.00 -3.98 -26.54
CA GLY A 10 5.86 -4.91 -26.42
C GLY A 10 4.64 -4.49 -25.60
N LEU A 11 4.71 -3.45 -24.75
CA LEU A 11 3.53 -2.99 -24.01
C LEU A 11 2.72 -1.99 -24.82
N ARG A 12 1.40 -2.08 -24.70
CA ARG A 12 0.45 -1.11 -25.25
C ARG A 12 0.46 0.16 -24.41
N PRO A 13 0.15 1.33 -24.99
CA PRO A 13 0.12 2.60 -24.24
C PRO A 13 -0.74 2.56 -22.97
N ARG A 14 -1.87 1.83 -22.99
CA ARG A 14 -2.72 1.63 -21.81
C ARG A 14 -2.03 0.83 -20.69
N GLU A 15 -1.29 -0.21 -21.05
CA GLU A 15 -0.54 -1.02 -20.09
C GLU A 15 0.60 -0.21 -19.45
N VAL A 16 1.22 0.68 -20.23
CA VAL A 16 2.22 1.62 -19.72
C VAL A 16 1.61 2.61 -18.74
N SER A 17 0.42 3.15 -19.04
CA SER A 17 -0.29 4.05 -18.10
C SER A 17 -0.63 3.33 -16.82
N ALA A 18 -1.33 2.18 -16.90
CA ALA A 18 -1.70 1.41 -15.71
C ALA A 18 -0.50 1.02 -14.84
N MET A 19 0.63 0.66 -15.47
CA MET A 19 1.87 0.38 -14.74
C MET A 19 2.44 1.62 -14.04
N ARG A 20 2.43 2.78 -14.71
CA ARG A 20 2.90 4.04 -14.12
C ARG A 20 2.03 4.41 -12.92
N ASP A 21 0.72 4.37 -13.09
CA ASP A 21 -0.25 4.75 -12.07
C ASP A 21 -0.15 3.79 -10.87
N CYS A 22 0.04 2.49 -11.09
CA CYS A 22 0.31 1.53 -10.02
C CYS A 22 1.66 1.76 -9.31
N VAL A 23 2.72 2.11 -10.03
CA VAL A 23 4.02 2.42 -9.39
C VAL A 23 3.92 3.68 -8.54
N GLU A 24 3.10 4.65 -8.95
CA GLU A 24 2.80 5.85 -8.17
C GLU A 24 2.08 5.50 -6.87
N THR A 25 0.96 4.79 -6.92
CA THR A 25 0.22 4.43 -5.70
C THR A 25 1.01 3.49 -4.78
N MET A 26 1.85 2.60 -5.34
CA MET A 26 2.76 1.79 -4.52
C MET A 26 3.88 2.63 -3.87
N GLY A 27 4.26 3.76 -4.48
CA GLY A 27 5.15 4.74 -3.87
C GLY A 27 4.50 5.40 -2.66
N ASP A 28 3.24 5.82 -2.81
CA ASP A 28 2.44 6.40 -1.73
C ASP A 28 2.28 5.40 -0.58
N SER A 29 1.97 4.13 -0.87
CA SER A 29 1.84 3.06 0.14
C SER A 29 3.13 2.88 0.95
N VAL A 30 4.29 2.95 0.28
CA VAL A 30 5.58 2.91 0.97
C VAL A 30 5.78 4.12 1.89
N ASP A 31 5.35 5.31 1.48
CA ASP A 31 5.49 6.52 2.27
C ASP A 31 4.53 6.54 3.47
N GLU A 32 3.29 6.08 3.31
CA GLU A 32 2.33 5.89 4.40
C GLU A 32 2.86 4.85 5.42
N LEU A 33 3.35 3.70 4.96
CA LEU A 33 3.97 2.70 5.84
C LEU A 33 5.22 3.24 6.57
N ARG A 34 6.03 4.09 5.92
CA ARG A 34 7.17 4.74 6.57
C ARG A 34 6.72 5.73 7.65
N ARG A 35 5.65 6.48 7.43
CA ARG A 35 5.07 7.37 8.44
C ARG A 35 4.60 6.57 9.65
N SER A 36 3.89 5.45 9.42
CA SER A 36 3.49 4.52 10.48
C SER A 36 4.68 4.04 11.32
N ILE A 37 5.78 3.60 10.66
CA ILE A 37 6.99 3.15 11.35
C ILE A 37 7.64 4.29 12.15
N GLY A 38 7.70 5.50 11.58
CA GLY A 38 8.24 6.68 12.25
C GLY A 38 7.48 7.02 13.52
N GLU A 39 6.16 6.99 13.46
CA GLU A 39 5.28 7.29 14.60
C GLU A 39 5.35 6.19 15.67
N MET A 40 5.42 4.92 15.26
CA MET A 40 5.67 3.79 16.16
C MET A 40 6.99 3.94 16.93
N GLY A 41 8.03 4.50 16.29
CA GLY A 41 9.33 4.79 16.93
C GLY A 41 9.28 5.95 17.94
N HIS A 42 8.17 6.69 17.99
CA HIS A 42 8.00 7.88 18.81
C HIS A 42 6.74 7.84 19.69
N LEU A 43 6.21 6.65 19.99
CA LEU A 43 5.06 6.49 20.88
C LEU A 43 5.36 7.09 22.26
N ARG A 44 4.49 8.03 22.70
CA ARG A 44 4.58 8.73 23.98
C ARG A 44 3.29 8.52 24.76
N SER A 45 3.43 8.24 26.06
CA SER A 45 2.29 7.96 26.94
C SER A 45 1.22 9.06 26.96
N SER A 46 1.57 10.32 26.72
CA SER A 46 0.59 11.43 26.74
C SER A 46 -0.29 11.50 25.49
N ASN A 47 0.16 10.99 24.34
CA ASN A 47 -0.52 11.14 23.05
C ASN A 47 -0.78 9.80 22.35
N ILE A 48 -0.48 8.68 23.01
CA ILE A 48 -0.48 7.34 22.42
C ILE A 48 -1.76 7.01 21.65
N ALA A 49 -2.93 7.48 22.11
CA ALA A 49 -4.18 7.22 21.41
C ALA A 49 -4.27 7.90 20.03
N MET A 50 -3.85 9.15 19.94
CA MET A 50 -3.77 9.89 18.68
C MET A 50 -2.74 9.24 17.75
N GLN A 51 -1.57 8.90 18.28
CA GLN A 51 -0.49 8.29 17.51
C GLN A 51 -0.91 6.93 16.93
N MET A 52 -1.61 6.11 17.72
CA MET A 52 -2.16 4.83 17.24
C MET A 52 -3.23 5.03 16.16
N SER A 53 -4.11 6.03 16.31
CA SER A 53 -5.10 6.38 15.28
C SER A 53 -4.44 6.85 13.97
N ASP A 54 -3.35 7.60 14.05
CA ASP A 54 -2.58 8.04 12.88
C ASP A 54 -1.92 6.84 12.19
N ILE A 55 -1.28 5.94 12.97
CA ILE A 55 -0.70 4.70 12.47
C ILE A 55 -1.74 3.85 11.74
N GLU A 56 -2.91 3.62 12.36
CA GLU A 56 -4.02 2.86 11.75
C GLU A 56 -4.50 3.50 10.44
N THR A 57 -4.62 4.83 10.41
CA THR A 57 -5.02 5.58 9.22
C THR A 57 -4.05 5.37 8.07
N TRP A 58 -2.75 5.51 8.30
CA TRP A 58 -1.74 5.38 7.25
C TRP A 58 -1.59 3.92 6.77
N VAL A 59 -1.66 2.93 7.66
CA VAL A 59 -1.63 1.52 7.23
C VAL A 59 -2.88 1.17 6.41
N SER A 60 -4.05 1.72 6.78
CA SER A 60 -5.29 1.55 5.99
C SER A 60 -5.23 2.26 4.64
N ALA A 61 -4.58 3.43 4.57
CA ALA A 61 -4.32 4.15 3.33
C ALA A 61 -3.42 3.33 2.39
N ALA A 62 -2.31 2.77 2.91
CA ALA A 62 -1.42 1.90 2.15
C ALA A 62 -2.15 0.71 1.51
N LEU A 63 -3.07 0.07 2.25
CA LEU A 63 -3.89 -1.02 1.72
C LEU A 63 -4.85 -0.54 0.62
N THR A 64 -5.44 0.65 0.77
CA THR A 64 -6.32 1.26 -0.22
C THR A 64 -5.57 1.61 -1.51
N GLU A 65 -4.31 2.05 -1.40
CA GLU A 65 -3.45 2.39 -2.54
C GLU A 65 -2.99 1.15 -3.32
N GLU A 66 -2.79 0.04 -2.62
CA GLU A 66 -2.55 -1.29 -3.22
C GLU A 66 -3.77 -1.78 -4.00
N ASP A 67 -4.99 -1.63 -3.45
CA ASP A 67 -6.23 -1.90 -4.17
C ASP A 67 -6.40 -0.97 -5.38
N THR A 68 -6.09 0.31 -5.23
CA THR A 68 -6.14 1.31 -6.30
C THR A 68 -5.17 0.99 -7.44
N CYS A 69 -3.98 0.46 -7.14
CA CYS A 69 -3.08 -0.07 -8.17
C CYS A 69 -3.81 -1.12 -9.03
N MET A 70 -4.58 -2.03 -8.42
CA MET A 70 -5.28 -3.09 -9.15
C MET A 70 -6.47 -2.60 -9.96
N ASP A 71 -7.14 -1.55 -9.50
CA ASP A 71 -8.25 -0.91 -10.23
C ASP A 71 -7.78 -0.34 -11.58
N GLY A 72 -6.56 0.19 -11.65
CA GLY A 72 -5.94 0.63 -12.92
C GLY A 72 -5.77 -0.50 -13.96
N PHE A 73 -5.80 -1.76 -13.55
CA PHE A 73 -5.77 -2.94 -14.44
C PHE A 73 -7.16 -3.57 -14.63
N ALA A 74 -8.21 -3.07 -13.99
CA ALA A 74 -9.57 -3.56 -14.14
C ALA A 74 -10.24 -3.10 -15.46
N GLU A 75 -9.73 -2.05 -16.08
CA GLU A 75 -10.27 -1.49 -17.32
C GLU A 75 -10.18 -2.44 -18.54
N GLU A 76 -11.13 -2.29 -19.46
CA GLU A 76 -11.14 -3.02 -20.72
C GLU A 76 -9.85 -2.76 -21.52
N GLY A 77 -9.17 -3.86 -21.87
CA GLY A 77 -7.97 -3.81 -22.69
C GLY A 77 -6.66 -3.95 -21.92
N VAL A 78 -6.65 -4.15 -20.60
CA VAL A 78 -5.45 -4.63 -19.88
C VAL A 78 -5.66 -6.09 -19.47
N VAL A 79 -5.11 -7.03 -20.25
CA VAL A 79 -5.38 -8.47 -20.12
C VAL A 79 -4.09 -9.28 -20.24
N GLY A 80 -4.10 -10.50 -19.71
CA GLY A 80 -3.02 -11.47 -19.89
C GLY A 80 -1.92 -11.40 -18.83
N ALA A 81 -0.74 -11.89 -19.20
CA ALA A 81 0.36 -12.18 -18.27
C ALA A 81 0.81 -10.99 -17.42
N LEU A 82 0.75 -9.77 -17.97
CA LEU A 82 1.12 -8.55 -17.23
C LEU A 82 0.23 -8.33 -16.01
N LYS A 83 -1.09 -8.35 -16.21
CA LYS A 83 -2.07 -8.15 -15.14
C LYS A 83 -1.93 -9.23 -14.06
N SER A 84 -1.72 -10.49 -14.46
CA SER A 84 -1.50 -11.59 -13.52
C SER A 84 -0.21 -11.40 -12.71
N ALA A 85 0.89 -11.00 -13.34
CA ALA A 85 2.16 -10.77 -12.66
C ALA A 85 2.12 -9.58 -11.70
N VAL A 86 1.42 -8.51 -12.05
CA VAL A 86 1.19 -7.37 -11.14
C VAL A 86 0.29 -7.80 -9.98
N ARG A 87 -0.83 -8.46 -10.27
CA ARG A 87 -1.77 -8.94 -9.24
C ARG A 87 -1.10 -9.83 -8.20
N GLU A 88 -0.25 -10.76 -8.62
CA GLU A 88 0.47 -11.65 -7.70
C GLU A 88 1.32 -10.86 -6.70
N ARG A 89 2.03 -9.83 -7.18
CA ARG A 89 2.86 -8.97 -6.34
C ARG A 89 2.01 -8.13 -5.39
N ILE A 90 0.97 -7.49 -5.90
CA ILE A 90 0.12 -6.60 -5.11
C ILE A 90 -0.64 -7.37 -4.03
N VAL A 91 -1.19 -8.54 -4.36
CA VAL A 91 -1.85 -9.40 -3.35
C VAL A 91 -0.88 -9.79 -2.24
N ASN A 92 0.38 -10.09 -2.55
CA ASN A 92 1.37 -10.39 -1.53
C ASN A 92 1.64 -9.19 -0.61
N VAL A 93 1.78 -7.98 -1.18
CA VAL A 93 1.97 -6.77 -0.37
C VAL A 93 0.72 -6.50 0.49
N ALA A 94 -0.49 -6.58 -0.08
CA ALA A 94 -1.75 -6.43 0.64
C ALA A 94 -1.92 -7.41 1.79
N HIS A 95 -1.46 -8.65 1.65
CA HIS A 95 -1.43 -9.58 2.78
C HIS A 95 -0.50 -9.10 3.91
N LEU A 96 0.68 -8.56 3.58
CA LEU A 96 1.60 -8.03 4.58
C LEU A 96 1.06 -6.77 5.25
N THR A 97 0.50 -5.85 4.46
CA THR A 97 -0.13 -4.61 4.95
C THR A 97 -1.35 -4.93 5.83
N SER A 98 -2.18 -5.90 5.44
CA SER A 98 -3.31 -6.38 6.26
C SER A 98 -2.85 -7.02 7.56
N ASN A 99 -1.78 -7.83 7.55
CA ASN A 99 -1.19 -8.37 8.78
C ASN A 99 -0.69 -7.25 9.71
N ALA A 100 -0.05 -6.22 9.16
CA ALA A 100 0.40 -5.06 9.94
C ALA A 100 -0.79 -4.32 10.56
N LEU A 101 -1.86 -4.08 9.79
CA LEU A 101 -3.08 -3.43 10.28
C LEU A 101 -3.72 -4.22 11.43
N ALA A 102 -3.79 -5.55 11.31
CA ALA A 102 -4.30 -6.41 12.38
C ALA A 102 -3.48 -6.29 13.67
N LEU A 103 -2.16 -6.19 13.57
CA LEU A 103 -1.28 -6.00 14.73
C LEU A 103 -1.47 -4.61 15.36
N VAL A 104 -1.59 -3.55 14.55
CA VAL A 104 -1.86 -2.18 15.01
C VAL A 104 -3.18 -2.13 15.77
N ASN A 105 -4.25 -2.69 15.20
CA ASN A 105 -5.57 -2.73 15.83
C ASN A 105 -5.54 -3.51 17.15
N HIS A 106 -4.81 -4.63 17.18
CA HIS A 106 -4.64 -5.40 18.41
C HIS A 106 -3.92 -4.59 19.49
N LEU A 107 -2.80 -3.93 19.17
CA LEU A 107 -2.06 -3.09 20.11
C LEU A 107 -2.93 -1.95 20.66
N ALA A 108 -3.71 -1.29 19.79
CA ALA A 108 -4.62 -0.23 20.18
C ALA A 108 -5.69 -0.71 21.18
N SER A 109 -6.15 -1.96 21.06
CA SER A 109 -7.09 -2.56 22.02
C SER A 109 -6.47 -2.95 23.37
N LEU A 110 -5.18 -3.30 23.41
CA LEU A 110 -4.49 -3.71 24.65
C LEU A 110 -4.19 -2.53 25.56
N GLU A 111 -3.85 -1.38 24.97
CA GLU A 111 -3.40 -0.19 25.70
C GLU A 111 -4.56 0.67 26.26
N HIS A 112 -5.82 0.21 26.24
CA HIS A 112 -7.02 1.02 26.54
C HIS A 112 -7.03 2.34 25.73
N VAL A 113 -6.44 2.33 24.54
CA VAL A 113 -6.22 3.51 23.71
C VAL A 113 -7.50 3.92 22.98
N PHE A 114 -8.38 2.96 22.70
CA PHE A 114 -9.75 3.20 22.27
C PHE A 114 -10.74 2.72 23.35
N PRO A 115 -11.62 3.59 23.89
CA PRO A 115 -12.77 3.17 24.67
C PRO A 115 -13.87 2.56 23.80
#